data_AF-A0A0F9LXJ0-F1
#
_entry.id   AF-A0A0F9LXJ0-F1
#
_cell.length_a   1.000
_cell.length_b   1.000
_cell.length_c   1.000
_cell.angle_alpha   90.00
_cell.angle_beta   90.00
_cell.angle_gamma   90.00
#
_symmetry.space_group_name_H-M   'P 1'
#
loop_
_entity.id
_entity.type
_entity.pdbx_description
1 polymer ?
#
loop_
_entity_poly.entity_id
_entity_poly.type
_entity_poly.pdbx_seq_one_letter_code
_entity_poly.pdbx_strand_id
1 'polypeptide(L)'
;LPNGNCVIVGGLGGDNIDENREASMNIWHKKIRHQARYGGAHYWLGESISQSIVESGAFTPEYMQFFKDMKKAVDPNYLLSPNKFHMYSYDHDYTQHLVKDE
;
A
#
# COMPACT_ATOMS: atom_id res chain seq x y z
N LEU A 1 -7.10 -22.58 -0.41
CA LEU A 1 -5.75 -23.19 -0.26
C LEU A 1 -5.78 -24.18 0.90
N PRO A 2 -4.90 -25.19 0.93
CA PRO A 2 -4.86 -26.17 2.02
C PRO A 2 -4.72 -25.58 3.44
N ASN A 3 -4.24 -24.34 3.54
CA ASN A 3 -4.12 -23.57 4.79
C ASN A 3 -5.35 -22.73 5.15
N GLY A 4 -6.49 -22.91 4.48
CA GLY A 4 -7.73 -22.15 4.75
C GLY A 4 -7.84 -20.80 4.05
N ASN A 5 -6.80 -20.31 3.37
CA ASN A 5 -6.87 -19.04 2.64
C ASN A 5 -7.69 -19.16 1.35
N CYS A 6 -8.46 -18.11 1.02
CA CYS A 6 -9.07 -17.92 -0.30
C CYS A 6 -8.15 -17.07 -1.18
N VAL A 7 -7.94 -17.49 -2.43
CA VAL A 7 -7.22 -16.69 -3.42
C VAL A 7 -8.23 -16.19 -4.43
N ILE A 8 -8.39 -14.88 -4.50
CA ILE A 8 -9.23 -14.22 -5.48
C ILE A 8 -8.30 -13.51 -6.46
N VAL A 9 -8.43 -13.84 -7.74
CA VAL A 9 -7.75 -13.14 -8.82
C VAL A 9 -8.78 -12.26 -9.50
N GLY A 10 -8.48 -10.97 -9.57
CA GLY A 10 -9.34 -9.98 -10.18
C GLY A 10 -8.56 -8.73 -10.52
N GLY A 11 -9.13 -7.91 -11.40
CA GLY A 11 -8.57 -6.64 -11.79
C GLY A 11 -9.69 -5.64 -12.06
N LEU A 12 -9.37 -4.36 -11.94
CA LEU A 12 -10.19 -3.25 -12.40
C LEU A 12 -9.52 -2.62 -13.64
N GLY A 13 -10.26 -2.57 -14.74
CA GLY A 13 -9.84 -1.86 -15.94
C GLY A 13 -10.48 -0.48 -16.00
N GLY A 14 -9.77 0.47 -16.61
CA GLY A 14 -10.29 1.77 -17.00
C GLY A 14 -9.55 2.26 -18.23
N ASP A 15 -10.21 3.04 -19.08
CA ASP A 15 -9.56 3.64 -20.25
C ASP A 15 -8.47 4.61 -19.79
N ASN A 16 -7.25 4.42 -20.27
CA ASN A 16 -6.11 5.30 -19.92
C ASN A 16 -6.08 6.57 -20.78
N ILE A 17 -7.18 7.31 -20.75
CA ILE A 17 -7.30 8.65 -21.33
C ILE A 17 -7.26 9.70 -20.23
N ASP A 18 -6.83 10.92 -20.56
CA ASP A 18 -6.61 11.98 -19.58
C ASP A 18 -7.88 12.28 -18.76
N GLU A 19 -9.05 12.21 -19.40
CA GLU A 19 -10.35 12.46 -18.79
C GLU A 19 -10.71 11.44 -17.69
N ASN A 20 -10.29 10.18 -17.85
CA ASN A 20 -10.68 9.08 -16.97
C ASN A 20 -9.57 8.66 -15.99
N ARG A 21 -8.34 9.12 -16.20
CA ARG A 21 -7.17 8.62 -15.46
C ARG A 21 -7.28 8.84 -13.96
N GLU A 22 -7.61 10.06 -13.54
CA GLU A 22 -7.71 10.39 -12.12
C GLU A 22 -8.85 9.60 -11.44
N ALA A 23 -10.03 9.58 -12.04
CA ALA A 23 -11.17 8.83 -11.52
C ALA A 23 -10.85 7.32 -11.40
N SER A 24 -10.20 6.75 -12.42
CA SER A 24 -9.80 5.34 -12.42
C SER A 24 -8.79 5.04 -11.31
N MET A 25 -7.78 5.90 -11.13
CA MET A 25 -6.80 5.76 -10.05
C MET A 25 -7.44 5.89 -8.66
N ASN A 26 -8.34 6.87 -8.47
CA ASN A 26 -9.04 7.06 -7.21
C ASN A 26 -9.89 5.83 -6.84
N ILE A 27 -10.61 5.25 -7.81
CA ILE A 27 -11.38 4.02 -7.60
C ILE A 27 -10.45 2.85 -7.27
N TRP A 28 -9.34 2.71 -8.00
CA TRP A 28 -8.37 1.64 -7.80
C TRP A 28 -7.77 1.67 -6.38
N HIS A 29 -7.25 2.82 -5.96
CA HIS A 29 -6.69 3.03 -4.63
C HIS A 29 -7.75 2.80 -3.52
N LYS A 30 -8.96 3.34 -3.69
CA LYS A 30 -10.07 3.14 -2.72
C LYS A 30 -10.40 1.66 -2.53
N LYS A 31 -10.49 0.89 -3.62
CA LYS A 31 -10.79 -0.56 -3.55
C LYS A 31 -9.66 -1.36 -2.90
N ILE A 32 -8.40 -1.04 -3.17
CA ILE A 32 -7.26 -1.71 -2.53
C ILE A 32 -7.22 -1.41 -1.04
N ARG A 33 -7.38 -0.13 -0.66
CA ARG A 33 -7.45 0.24 0.76
C ARG A 33 -8.53 -0.54 1.51
N HIS A 34 -9.71 -0.65 0.91
CA HIS A 34 -10.81 -1.42 1.47
C HIS A 34 -10.45 -2.89 1.64
N GLN A 35 -9.87 -3.53 0.63
CA GLN A 35 -9.42 -4.92 0.72
C GLN A 35 -8.39 -5.09 1.84
N ALA A 36 -7.35 -4.26 1.88
CA ALA A 36 -6.29 -4.33 2.88
C ALA A 36 -6.82 -4.13 4.31
N ARG A 37 -7.74 -3.17 4.51
CA ARG A 37 -8.37 -2.89 5.82
C ARG A 37 -9.12 -4.10 6.38
N TYR A 38 -9.81 -4.85 5.54
CA TYR A 38 -10.62 -6.00 5.96
C TYR A 38 -9.89 -7.35 5.83
N GLY A 39 -8.55 -7.34 5.83
CA GLY A 39 -7.73 -8.55 5.89
C GLY A 39 -7.38 -9.15 4.53
N GLY A 40 -7.66 -8.45 3.42
CA GLY A 40 -7.18 -8.81 2.09
C GLY A 40 -5.67 -8.63 1.98
N ALA A 41 -4.97 -9.65 1.49
CA ALA A 41 -3.52 -9.61 1.26
C ALA A 41 -3.20 -9.64 -0.24
N HIS A 42 -2.38 -8.68 -0.69
CA HIS A 42 -1.95 -8.58 -2.08
C HIS A 42 -0.56 -9.20 -2.25
N TYR A 43 -0.40 -10.08 -3.25
CA TYR A 43 0.88 -10.77 -3.50
C TYR A 43 1.87 -9.95 -4.33
N TRP A 44 1.37 -9.03 -5.18
CA TRP A 44 2.18 -8.09 -5.96
C TRP A 44 1.95 -6.67 -5.46
N LEU A 45 3.04 -6.07 -4.97
CA LEU A 45 3.02 -4.80 -4.26
C LEU A 45 3.83 -3.76 -5.05
N GLY A 46 3.31 -3.38 -6.22
CA GLY A 46 3.79 -2.19 -6.93
C GLY A 46 3.55 -0.92 -6.08
N GLU A 47 4.06 0.22 -6.53
CA GLU A 47 4.01 1.49 -5.77
C GLU A 47 2.60 1.78 -5.23
N SER A 48 1.60 1.86 -6.10
CA SER A 48 0.21 2.18 -5.74
C SER A 48 -0.41 1.21 -4.73
N ILE A 49 -0.17 -0.10 -4.88
CA ILE A 49 -0.72 -1.11 -3.97
C ILE A 49 -0.02 -1.02 -2.60
N SER A 50 1.30 -0.87 -2.60
CA SER A 50 2.10 -0.78 -1.38
C SER A 50 1.74 0.44 -0.53
N GLN A 51 1.49 1.59 -1.18
CA GLN A 51 1.02 2.81 -0.52
C GLN A 51 -0.38 2.59 0.06
N SER A 52 -1.32 2.05 -0.73
CA SER A 52 -2.68 1.81 -0.24
C SER A 52 -2.78 0.83 0.93
N ILE A 53 -1.85 -0.12 1.09
CA ILE A 53 -1.81 -0.97 2.31
C ILE A 53 -1.43 -0.15 3.55
N VAL A 54 -0.50 0.81 3.40
CA VAL A 54 -0.13 1.72 4.50
C VAL A 54 -1.28 2.68 4.78
N GLU A 55 -1.82 3.33 3.74
CA GLU A 55 -2.94 4.26 3.84
C GLU A 55 -4.18 3.63 4.52
N SER A 56 -4.41 2.33 4.34
CA SER A 56 -5.56 1.64 4.93
C SER A 56 -5.42 1.42 6.44
N GLY A 57 -4.20 1.55 6.99
CA GLY A 57 -3.89 1.20 8.37
C GLY A 57 -3.86 -0.31 8.62
N ALA A 58 -3.55 -1.12 7.61
CA ALA A 58 -3.54 -2.58 7.74
C ALA A 58 -2.38 -3.10 8.62
N PHE A 59 -1.29 -2.35 8.72
CA PHE A 59 -0.15 -2.70 9.55
C PHE A 59 -0.26 -2.06 10.94
N THR A 60 0.07 -2.83 11.97
CA THR A 60 0.18 -2.28 13.32
C THR A 60 1.37 -1.33 13.41
N PRO A 61 1.38 -0.38 14.36
CA PRO A 61 2.51 0.51 14.57
C PRO A 61 3.83 -0.22 14.80
N GLU A 62 3.80 -1.34 15.52
CA GLU A 62 4.99 -2.17 15.80
C GLU A 62 5.56 -2.79 14.53
N TYR A 63 4.69 -3.30 13.65
CA TYR A 63 5.11 -3.84 12.36
C TYR A 63 5.68 -2.75 11.45
N MET A 64 5.05 -1.56 11.42
CA MET A 64 5.57 -0.43 10.65
C MET A 64 6.94 0.02 11.15
N GLN A 65 7.16 0.06 12.47
CA GLN A 65 8.46 0.39 13.03
C GLN A 65 9.51 -0.66 12.66
N PHE A 66 9.21 -1.94 12.86
CA PHE A 66 10.10 -3.04 12.43
C PHE A 66 10.47 -2.92 10.94
N PHE A 67 9.49 -2.60 10.09
CA PHE A 67 9.73 -2.48 8.66
C PHE A 67 10.63 -1.28 8.31
N LYS A 68 10.46 -0.14 8.99
CA LYS A 68 11.34 1.03 8.88
C LYS A 68 12.77 0.71 9.34
N ASP A 69 12.92 -0.04 10.43
CA ASP A 69 14.22 -0.45 10.96
C ASP A 69 14.97 -1.35 9.97
N MET A 70 14.27 -2.32 9.38
CA MET A 70 14.81 -3.18 8.32
C MET A 70 15.24 -2.36 7.11
N LYS A 71 14.41 -1.41 6.66
CA LYS A 71 14.74 -0.52 5.54
C LYS A 71 16.00 0.28 5.80
N LYS A 72 16.13 0.91 6.97
CA LYS A 72 17.32 1.67 7.36
C LYS A 72 18.59 0.81 7.41
N ALA A 73 18.47 -0.43 7.88
CA ALA A 73 19.62 -1.33 7.98
C ALA A 73 20.24 -1.66 6.61
N VAL A 74 19.41 -1.79 5.56
CA VAL A 74 19.88 -2.17 4.21
C VAL A 74 19.97 -1.01 3.21
N ASP A 75 19.27 0.09 3.47
CA ASP A 75 19.23 1.29 2.64
C ASP A 75 19.20 2.55 3.51
N PRO A 76 20.33 2.89 4.17
CA PRO A 76 20.38 3.97 5.16
C PRO A 76 20.09 5.36 4.58
N ASN A 77 20.25 5.53 3.27
CA ASN A 77 19.99 6.78 2.55
C ASN A 77 18.65 6.78 1.80
N TYR A 78 17.85 5.72 1.94
CA TYR A 78 16.51 5.61 1.35
C TYR A 78 16.47 5.83 -0.18
N LEU A 79 17.48 5.34 -0.89
CA LEU A 79 17.61 5.51 -2.34
C LEU A 79 16.78 4.49 -3.14
N LEU A 80 16.52 3.32 -2.55
CA LEU A 80 15.89 2.20 -3.23
C LEU A 80 14.37 2.29 -3.10
N SER A 81 13.70 2.76 -4.15
CA SER A 81 12.23 2.85 -4.25
C SER A 81 11.57 3.61 -3.08
N PRO A 82 11.92 4.89 -2.85
CA PRO A 82 11.46 5.68 -1.69
C PRO A 82 9.94 5.84 -1.61
N ASN A 83 9.22 5.76 -2.72
CA ASN A 83 7.76 5.84 -2.75
C ASN A 83 7.06 4.58 -2.23
N LYS A 84 7.75 3.43 -2.24
CA LYS A 84 7.15 2.15 -1.86
C LYS A 84 6.82 2.18 -0.37
N PHE A 85 5.57 1.88 -0.01
CA PHE A 85 5.06 1.96 1.37
C PHE A 85 5.29 3.32 2.07
N HIS A 86 5.41 4.43 1.31
CA HIS A 86 5.75 5.76 1.85
C HIS A 86 7.07 5.81 2.66
N MET A 87 8.07 5.01 2.26
CA MET A 87 9.37 4.94 2.94
C MET A 87 10.37 5.96 2.36
N TYR A 88 10.12 7.25 2.60
CA TYR A 88 10.97 8.33 2.07
C TYR A 88 12.24 8.58 2.90
N SER A 89 12.15 8.42 4.22
CA SER A 89 13.25 8.58 5.17
C SER A 89 12.94 7.85 6.47
N TYR A 90 13.92 7.75 7.38
CA TYR A 90 13.71 7.10 8.67
C TYR A 90 12.75 7.85 9.58
N ASP A 91 12.80 9.18 9.56
CA ASP A 91 11.97 10.02 10.43
C ASP A 91 10.62 10.38 9.79
N HIS A 92 10.37 9.93 8.55
CA HIS A 92 9.09 10.14 7.89
C HIS A 92 7.95 9.51 8.69
N ASP A 93 6.97 10.34 9.01
CA ASP A 93 5.74 9.93 9.68
C ASP A 93 4.77 9.34 8.66
N TYR A 94 4.60 8.03 8.66
CA TYR A 94 3.66 7.37 7.75
C TYR A 94 2.20 7.67 8.10
N THR A 95 1.92 8.09 9.34
CA THR A 95 0.53 8.26 9.82
C THR A 95 -0.20 9.40 9.11
N GLN A 96 0.55 10.35 8.53
CA GLN A 96 0.00 11.43 7.70
C GLN A 96 -0.70 10.91 6.43
N HIS A 97 -0.41 9.67 6.01
CA HIS A 97 -1.02 9.03 4.83
C HIS A 97 -2.22 8.15 5.18
N LEU A 98 -2.57 8.02 6.47
CA LEU A 98 -3.72 7.20 6.88
C LEU A 98 -5.02 7.84 6.42
N VAL A 99 -5.82 7.06 5.67
CA VAL A 99 -7.12 7.49 5.14
C VAL A 99 -8.22 6.88 6.01
N LYS A 100 -9.04 7.71 6.67
CA LYS A 100 -10.26 7.25 7.35
C LYS A 100 -11.30 6.80 6.32
N ASP A 101 -12.16 5.84 6.64
CA ASP A 101 -13.20 5.39 5.70
C ASP A 101 -14.04 6.56 5.19
N GLU A 102 -14.31 6.53 3.88
CA GLU A 102 -15.31 7.35 3.19
C GLU A 102 -16.62 6.56 3.06
#